data_AF-A0A2N3ANY1-F1
#
_entry.id   AF-A0A2N3ANY1-F1
#
_cell.length_a   1.000
_cell.length_b   1.000
_cell.length_c   1.000
_cell.angle_alpha   90.00
_cell.angle_beta   90.00
_cell.angle_gamma   90.00
#
_symmetry.space_group_name_H-M   'P 1'
#
loop_
_entity.id
_entity.type
_entity.pdbx_description
1 polymer ?
#
loop_
_entity_poly.entity_id
_entity_poly.type
_entity_poly.pdbx_seq_one_letter_code
_entity_poly.pdbx_strand_id
1 'polypeptide(L)'
;MNDQTRVKEFVSKYQLKTSIEARFLDLVSEIGEASKEILKGSNFGKDNLKLKDSWVYEIGDIYFSLLCLCNLTEIDIEKSLTKVLEKYKKRIDTSPGFEPGSRN
;
A
#
# COMPACT_ATOMS: atom_id res chain seq x y z
N MET A 1 2.06 17.32 -11.31
CA MET A 1 2.23 17.11 -9.86
C MET A 1 2.03 15.63 -9.59
N ASN A 2 2.97 14.95 -8.93
CA ASN A 2 2.79 13.52 -8.59
C ASN A 2 1.93 13.35 -7.33
N ASP A 3 1.49 12.12 -7.06
CA ASP A 3 0.59 11.84 -5.94
C ASP A 3 1.21 12.14 -4.58
N GLN A 4 2.52 11.90 -4.41
CA GLN A 4 3.24 12.26 -3.18
C GLN A 4 3.13 13.76 -2.89
N THR A 5 3.34 14.63 -3.88
CA THR A 5 3.19 16.09 -3.70
C THR A 5 1.75 16.46 -3.40
N ARG A 6 0.77 15.87 -4.10
CA ARG A 6 -0.66 16.09 -3.83
C ARG A 6 -1.04 15.77 -2.38
N VAL A 7 -0.58 14.62 -1.87
CA VAL A 7 -0.83 14.19 -0.49
C VAL A 7 -0.10 15.10 0.51
N LYS A 8 1.16 15.47 0.24
CA LYS A 8 1.93 16.37 1.10
C LYS A 8 1.26 17.73 1.28
N GLU A 9 0.75 18.30 0.19
CA GLU A 9 -0.01 19.55 0.21
C GLU A 9 -1.32 19.41 0.97
N PHE A 10 -2.07 18.32 0.74
CA PHE A 10 -3.32 18.04 1.46
C PHE A 10 -3.09 17.92 2.98
N VAL A 11 -2.11 17.11 3.41
CA VAL A 11 -1.75 16.93 4.83
C VAL A 11 -1.33 18.24 5.46
N SER A 12 -0.57 19.07 4.74
CA SER A 12 -0.12 20.38 5.24
C SER A 12 -1.27 21.37 5.36
N LYS A 13 -2.15 21.42 4.35
CA LYS A 13 -3.34 22.29 4.33
C LYS A 13 -4.29 22.01 5.48
N TYR A 14 -4.53 20.74 5.79
CA TYR A 14 -5.47 20.32 6.84
C TYR A 14 -4.80 19.98 8.17
N GLN A 15 -3.51 20.31 8.35
CA GLN A 15 -2.75 20.10 9.59
C GLN A 15 -2.78 18.65 10.12
N LEU A 16 -2.81 17.67 9.21
CA LEU A 16 -2.91 16.26 9.58
C LEU A 16 -1.57 15.64 10.01
N LYS A 17 -0.53 16.44 10.25
CA LYS A 17 0.82 15.93 10.53
C LYS A 17 0.84 15.11 11.84
N THR A 18 1.56 14.01 11.84
CA THR A 18 1.75 13.13 13.00
C THR A 18 3.12 12.44 12.91
N SER A 19 3.48 11.64 13.92
CA SER A 19 4.76 10.94 13.98
C SER A 19 4.85 9.78 12.99
N ILE A 20 6.07 9.27 12.76
CA ILE A 20 6.31 8.12 11.88
C ILE A 20 5.62 6.87 12.42
N GLU A 21 5.69 6.65 13.74
CA GLU A 21 5.08 5.51 14.42
C GLU A 21 3.55 5.52 14.24
N ALA A 22 2.92 6.69 14.40
CA ALA A 22 1.50 6.84 14.16
C ALA A 22 1.14 6.61 12.68
N ARG A 23 1.92 7.14 11.73
CA ARG A 23 1.69 6.90 10.28
C ARG A 23 1.84 5.45 9.88
N PHE A 24 2.79 4.74 10.46
CA PHE A 24 2.93 3.32 10.21
C PHE A 24 1.75 2.54 10.77
N LEU A 25 1.25 2.93 11.96
CA LEU A 25 0.04 2.34 12.54
C LEU A 25 -1.21 2.64 11.70
N ASP A 26 -1.36 3.85 11.16
CA ASP A 26 -2.43 4.22 10.23
C ASP A 26 -2.41 3.26 9.03
N LEU A 27 -1.25 3.09 8.37
CA LEU A 27 -1.10 2.18 7.23
C LEU A 27 -1.49 0.73 7.57
N VAL A 28 -1.07 0.22 8.74
CA VAL A 28 -1.45 -1.13 9.18
C VAL A 28 -2.96 -1.23 9.43
N SER A 29 -3.58 -0.17 9.94
CA SER A 29 -5.02 -0.11 10.18
C SER A 29 -5.81 -0.18 8.88
N GLU A 30 -5.42 0.60 7.85
CA GLU A 30 -6.08 0.57 6.52
C GLU A 30 -5.99 -0.82 5.86
N ILE A 31 -4.85 -1.51 6.01
CA ILE A 31 -4.70 -2.91 5.55
C ILE A 31 -5.67 -3.84 6.29
N GLY A 32 -5.90 -3.59 7.58
CA GLY A 32 -6.86 -4.31 8.40
C GLY A 32 -8.32 -4.08 7.95
N GLU A 33 -8.66 -2.85 7.57
CA GLU A 33 -9.99 -2.52 7.04
C GLU A 33 -10.24 -3.21 5.69
N ALA A 34 -9.28 -3.14 4.76
CA ALA A 34 -9.33 -3.91 3.52
C ALA A 34 -9.48 -5.42 3.75
N SER A 35 -8.76 -5.97 4.74
CA SER A 35 -8.87 -7.40 5.11
C SER A 35 -10.28 -7.74 5.61
N LYS A 36 -10.90 -6.85 6.39
CA LYS A 36 -12.26 -7.01 6.90
C LYS A 36 -13.30 -6.95 5.78
N GLU A 37 -13.08 -6.10 4.77
CA GLU A 37 -13.93 -6.06 3.57
C GLU A 37 -13.90 -7.38 2.79
N ILE A 38 -12.71 -7.96 2.57
CA ILE A 38 -12.56 -9.26 1.92
C ILE A 38 -13.27 -10.36 2.73
N LEU A 39 -13.09 -10.38 4.05
CA LEU A 39 -13.77 -11.34 4.91
C LEU A 39 -15.29 -11.20 4.82
N LYS A 40 -15.82 -9.98 4.86
CA LYS A 40 -17.26 -9.75 4.72
C LYS A 40 -17.77 -10.12 3.32
N GLY A 41 -17.02 -9.78 2.27
CA GLY A 41 -17.37 -10.05 0.87
C GLY A 41 -17.36 -11.52 0.49
N SER A 42 -16.63 -12.35 1.24
CA SER A 42 -16.61 -13.81 1.12
C SER A 42 -17.53 -14.52 2.12
N ASN A 43 -18.33 -13.78 2.89
CA ASN A 43 -19.11 -14.34 4.01
C ASN A 43 -18.24 -15.19 4.95
N PHE A 44 -17.09 -14.63 5.34
CA PHE A 44 -16.07 -15.29 6.16
C PHE A 44 -15.57 -16.60 5.52
N GLY A 45 -15.33 -16.57 4.21
CA GLY A 45 -14.82 -17.71 3.43
C GLY A 45 -15.87 -18.77 3.05
N LYS A 46 -17.16 -18.53 3.32
CA LYS A 46 -18.24 -19.47 2.98
C LYS A 46 -18.70 -19.35 1.52
N ASP A 47 -18.52 -18.19 0.92
CA ASP A 47 -18.99 -17.86 -0.42
C ASP A 47 -17.84 -17.35 -1.30
N ASN A 48 -18.07 -17.37 -2.63
CA ASN A 48 -17.18 -16.68 -3.57
C ASN A 48 -17.09 -15.20 -3.22
N LEU A 49 -15.86 -14.67 -3.18
CA LEU A 49 -15.61 -13.27 -2.87
C LEU A 49 -16.37 -12.34 -3.83
N LYS A 50 -17.20 -11.47 -3.25
CA LYS A 50 -17.81 -10.33 -3.93
C LYS A 50 -17.29 -9.05 -3.30
N LEU A 51 -16.40 -8.37 -4.00
CA LEU A 51 -15.94 -7.04 -3.61
C LEU A 51 -17.11 -6.06 -3.76
N LYS A 52 -17.30 -5.24 -2.73
CA LYS A 52 -18.32 -4.18 -2.72
C LYS A 52 -17.74 -2.92 -3.34
N ASP A 53 -18.61 -1.97 -3.68
CA ASP A 53 -18.19 -0.65 -4.17
C ASP A 53 -17.28 0.08 -3.17
N SER A 54 -17.36 -0.25 -1.88
CA SER A 54 -16.50 0.28 -0.82
C SER A 54 -15.01 -0.07 -0.99
N TRP A 55 -14.70 -1.16 -1.70
CA TRP A 55 -13.33 -1.65 -1.89
C TRP A 55 -12.39 -0.62 -2.51
N VAL A 56 -12.92 0.27 -3.36
CA VAL A 56 -12.12 1.33 -3.99
C VAL A 56 -11.59 2.33 -2.95
N TYR A 57 -12.34 2.57 -1.87
CA TYR A 57 -11.92 3.48 -0.81
C TYR A 57 -10.82 2.86 0.04
N GLU A 58 -10.97 1.58 0.42
CA GLU A 58 -9.95 0.85 1.20
C GLU A 58 -8.58 0.85 0.52
N ILE A 59 -8.54 0.60 -0.79
CA ILE A 59 -7.29 0.67 -1.56
C ILE A 59 -6.75 2.10 -1.64
N GLY A 60 -7.65 3.08 -1.76
CA GLY A 60 -7.31 4.50 -1.73
C GLY A 60 -6.68 4.91 -0.39
N ASP A 61 -7.22 4.44 0.72
CA ASP A 61 -6.77 4.78 2.07
C ASP A 61 -5.41 4.13 2.38
N ILE A 62 -5.20 2.87 1.97
CA ILE A 62 -3.87 2.23 2.02
C ILE A 62 -2.85 3.05 1.22
N TYR A 63 -3.19 3.45 -0.02
CA TYR A 63 -2.29 4.22 -0.85
C TYR A 63 -1.99 5.59 -0.24
N PHE A 64 -3.01 6.30 0.26
CA PHE A 64 -2.86 7.57 0.94
C PHE A 64 -1.94 7.46 2.16
N SER A 65 -2.16 6.47 3.01
CA SER A 65 -1.34 6.21 4.21
C SER A 65 0.10 5.86 3.87
N LEU A 66 0.33 5.08 2.81
CA LEU A 66 1.67 4.79 2.30
C LEU A 66 2.37 6.06 1.79
N LEU A 67 1.69 6.91 1.02
CA LEU A 67 2.26 8.17 0.54
C LEU A 67 2.57 9.14 1.69
N CYS A 68 1.71 9.18 2.72
CA CYS A 68 1.96 9.94 3.94
C CYS A 68 3.25 9.47 4.63
N LEU A 69 3.43 8.16 4.77
CA LEU A 69 4.63 7.58 5.36
C LEU A 69 5.87 7.89 4.52
N CYS A 70 5.82 7.66 3.20
CA CYS A 70 6.94 7.95 2.30
C CYS A 70 7.35 9.43 2.34
N ASN A 71 6.38 10.35 2.36
CA ASN A 71 6.64 11.78 2.48
C ASN A 71 7.32 12.14 3.81
N LEU A 72 6.94 11.48 4.90
CA LEU A 72 7.50 11.74 6.23
C LEU A 72 8.90 11.14 6.41
N THR A 73 9.19 10.02 5.74
CA THR A 73 10.51 9.35 5.75
C THR A 73 11.41 9.77 4.58
N GLU A 74 11.00 10.78 3.80
CA GLU A 74 11.73 11.28 2.63
C GLU A 74 12.04 10.21 1.56
N ILE A 75 11.16 9.21 1.45
CA ILE A 75 11.26 8.16 0.43
C ILE A 75 10.51 8.61 -0.83
N ASP A 76 11.21 8.56 -1.96
CA ASP A 76 10.62 8.67 -3.29
C ASP A 76 10.03 7.31 -3.70
N ILE A 77 8.69 7.22 -3.73
CA ILE A 77 7.99 5.95 -3.91
C ILE A 77 8.20 5.38 -5.31
N GLU A 78 8.29 6.23 -6.33
CA GLU A 78 8.52 5.82 -7.72
C GLU A 78 9.91 5.22 -7.87
N LYS A 79 10.96 5.89 -7.35
CA LYS A 79 12.32 5.34 -7.34
C LYS A 79 12.42 4.06 -6.52
N SER A 80 11.71 3.98 -5.40
CA SER A 80 11.64 2.76 -4.58
C SER A 80 11.07 1.59 -5.38
N LEU A 81 9.95 1.81 -6.07
CA LEU A 81 9.33 0.82 -6.93
C LEU A 81 10.26 0.39 -8.08
N THR A 82 10.91 1.32 -8.78
CA THR A 82 11.88 1.02 -9.84
C THR A 82 12.97 0.07 -9.34
N LYS A 83 13.58 0.34 -8.18
CA LYS A 83 14.63 -0.51 -7.59
C LYS A 83 14.12 -1.92 -7.29
N VAL A 84 12.88 -2.05 -6.79
CA VAL A 84 12.27 -3.35 -6.49
C VAL A 84 11.98 -4.12 -7.78
N LEU A 85 11.46 -3.48 -8.82
CA LEU A 85 11.20 -4.11 -10.12
C LEU A 85 12.49 -4.60 -10.79
N GLU A 86 13.56 -3.80 -10.77
CA GLU A 86 14.88 -4.21 -11.28
C GLU A 86 15.43 -5.43 -10.52
N LYS A 87 15.23 -5.49 -9.20
CA LYS A 87 15.61 -6.64 -8.39
C LYS A 87 14.83 -7.90 -8.77
N TYR A 88 13.52 -7.80 -9.01
CA TYR A 88 12.72 -8.93 -9.49
C TYR A 88 13.12 -9.38 -10.88
N LYS A 89 13.35 -8.44 -11.82
CA LYS A 89 13.81 -8.75 -13.17
C LYS A 89 15.12 -9.56 -13.14
N LYS A 90 16.12 -9.09 -12.39
CA LYS A 90 17.40 -9.81 -12.22
C LYS A 90 17.21 -11.23 -11.67
N ARG A 91 16.33 -11.42 -10.69
CA ARG A 91 16.05 -12.76 -10.11
C ARG A 91 15.43 -13.71 -11.12
N ILE A 92 14.46 -13.24 -11.91
CA ILE A 92 13.81 -14.04 -12.95
C ILE A 92 14.82 -14.44 -14.02
N ASP A 93 15.65 -13.49 -14.48
CA ASP A 93 16.64 -13.72 -15.53
C ASP A 93 17.77 -14.68 -15.09
N THR A 94 18.07 -14.75 -13.78
CA THR A 94 19.17 -15.55 -13.22
C THR A 94 18.72 -16.86 -12.58
N SER A 95 17.42 -17.14 -12.49
CA SER A 95 16.87 -18.35 -11.88
C SER A 95 15.68 -18.87 -12.68
N PRO A 96 15.91 -19.75 -13.67
CA PRO A 96 14.83 -20.43 -14.38
C PRO A 96 13.96 -21.20 -13.38
N GLY A 97 12.67 -20.83 -13.27
CA GLY A 97 11.73 -21.40 -12.30
C GLY A 97 11.41 -20.53 -11.08
N PHE A 98 11.77 -19.24 -11.07
CA PHE A 98 11.40 -18.31 -9.99
C PHE A 98 9.87 -18.12 -9.89
N GLU A 99 9.30 -18.48 -8.73
CA GLU A 99 7.93 -18.12 -8.35
C GLU A 99 7.91 -16.91 -7.39
N PRO A 100 7.18 -15.82 -7.70
CA PRO A 100 7.04 -14.67 -6.80
C PRO A 100 6.39 -15.08 -5.47
N GLY A 101 7.13 -14.98 -4.37
CA GLY A 101 6.64 -15.31 -3.02
C GLY A 101 7.49 -16.36 -2.29
N SER A 102 8.32 -17.10 -3.01
CA SER A 102 9.37 -17.95 -2.45
C SER A 102 10.52 -17.06 -1.94
N ARG A 103 10.53 -16.72 -0.65
CA ARG A 103 11.70 -16.08 -0.02
C ARG A 103 12.35 -17.07 0.96
N ASN A 104 13.62 -17.38 0.70
CA ASN A 104 14.63 -17.53 1.74
C ASN A 104 15.05 -16.13 2.20
#